data_AF-A0A957IJD1-F1
#
_entry.id   AF-A0A957IJD1-F1
#
_cell.length_a   1.000
_cell.length_b   1.000
_cell.length_c   1.000
_cell.angle_alpha   90.00
_cell.angle_beta   90.00
_cell.angle_gamma   90.00
#
_symmetry.space_group_name_H-M   'P 1'
#
loop_
_entity.id
_entity.type
_entity.pdbx_description
1 polymer ?
#
loop_
_entity_poly.entity_id
_entity_poly.type
_entity_poly.pdbx_seq_one_letter_code
_entity_poly.pdbx_strand_id
1 'polypeptide(L)'
;GVGVEVFDFLTGLIADGYSPNLGNTWTDTDTVFLAGEAAMMFDSTAGTRGLQDGAEFEVGTMFIPYADSAGDRNGVVIGGAALWLIDSGDEATNNAAWQFMKFMAEEAQQVTWHTGTGYFPVRTDISGNADLTTFWEENPNFVTAINQLESTKTTLDDGSPNYAVLGGRSGPSPAIRRLIVEAYSSVLDDGMTAQEALDIAAEKANQELADYNAFFQ
;
A
#
# COMPACT_ATOMS: atom_id res chain seq x y z
N GLY A 1 4.98 -19.36 9.62
CA GLY A 1 3.61 -18.98 9.17
C GLY A 1 3.70 -18.12 7.92
N VAL A 2 2.58 -17.62 7.37
CA VAL A 2 2.58 -16.89 6.08
C VAL A 2 3.53 -15.67 6.08
N GLY A 3 3.64 -14.94 7.20
CA GLY A 3 4.60 -13.82 7.31
C GLY A 3 6.07 -14.25 7.18
N VAL A 4 6.42 -15.43 7.68
CA VAL A 4 7.77 -16.02 7.57
C VAL A 4 8.04 -16.41 6.13
N GLU A 5 7.08 -17.06 5.47
CA GLU A 5 7.19 -17.44 4.05
C GLU A 5 7.40 -16.23 3.14
N VAL A 6 6.69 -15.13 3.38
CA VAL A 6 6.88 -13.87 2.64
C VAL A 6 8.28 -13.29 2.90
N PHE A 7 8.76 -13.30 4.13
CA PHE A 7 10.11 -12.85 4.47
C PHE A 7 11.19 -13.70 3.81
N ASP A 8 11.07 -15.03 3.88
CA ASP A 8 12.00 -15.97 3.25
C ASP A 8 12.03 -15.78 1.73
N PHE A 9 10.86 -15.61 1.09
CA PHE A 9 10.77 -15.34 -0.34
C PHE A 9 11.49 -14.03 -0.71
N LEU A 10 11.15 -12.93 -0.04
CA LEU A 10 11.69 -11.61 -0.38
C LEU A 10 13.19 -11.50 -0.09
N THR A 11 13.66 -12.04 1.03
CA THR A 11 15.10 -12.03 1.35
C THR A 11 15.88 -13.04 0.51
N GLY A 12 15.27 -14.17 0.16
CA GLY A 12 15.80 -15.16 -0.78
C GLY A 12 16.05 -14.59 -2.18
N LEU A 13 15.14 -13.75 -2.71
CA LEU A 13 15.37 -13.06 -4.00
C LEU A 13 16.67 -12.25 -4.00
N ILE A 14 17.01 -11.62 -2.87
CA ILE A 14 18.25 -10.86 -2.71
C ILE A 14 19.45 -11.81 -2.57
N ALA A 15 19.35 -12.80 -1.68
CA ALA A 15 20.42 -13.76 -1.41
C ALA A 15 20.81 -14.56 -2.67
N ASP A 16 19.84 -14.91 -3.51
CA ASP A 16 20.03 -15.67 -4.75
C ASP A 16 20.42 -14.78 -5.94
N GLY A 17 20.47 -13.45 -5.76
CA GLY A 17 20.88 -12.50 -6.80
C GLY A 17 19.82 -12.16 -7.85
N TYR A 18 18.54 -12.46 -7.58
CA TYR A 18 17.42 -12.08 -8.44
C TYR A 18 16.93 -10.65 -8.19
N SER A 19 17.24 -10.06 -7.03
CA SER A 19 16.92 -8.68 -6.67
C SER A 19 18.14 -8.00 -6.02
N PRO A 20 18.43 -6.73 -6.33
CA PRO A 20 19.39 -5.97 -5.56
C PRO A 20 18.86 -5.66 -4.15
N ASN A 21 19.75 -5.50 -3.18
CA ASN A 21 19.43 -4.86 -1.90
C ASN A 21 19.62 -3.35 -2.04
N LEU A 22 18.52 -2.62 -2.23
CA LEU A 22 18.51 -1.16 -2.38
C LEU A 22 18.21 -0.42 -1.06
N GLY A 23 18.25 -1.14 0.06
CA GLY A 23 17.92 -0.59 1.37
C GLY A 23 16.43 -0.25 1.49
N ASN A 24 16.13 0.88 2.14
CA ASN A 24 14.77 1.27 2.53
C ASN A 24 14.32 2.59 1.89
N THR A 25 14.88 2.98 0.75
CA THR A 25 14.51 4.22 0.04
C THR A 25 13.77 3.92 -1.27
N TRP A 26 12.79 4.78 -1.58
CA TRP A 26 12.04 4.72 -2.84
C TRP A 26 12.90 5.14 -4.03
N THR A 27 13.72 6.18 -3.85
CA THR A 27 14.54 6.76 -4.91
C THR A 27 15.47 5.76 -5.59
N ASP A 28 16.10 4.89 -4.81
CA ASP A 28 17.03 3.89 -5.36
C ASP A 28 16.27 2.83 -6.17
N THR A 29 15.06 2.44 -5.72
CA THR A 29 14.19 1.48 -6.42
C THR A 29 13.76 2.04 -7.79
N ASP A 30 13.25 3.27 -7.82
CA ASP A 30 12.84 3.94 -9.07
C ASP A 30 14.02 4.11 -10.02
N THR A 31 15.18 4.51 -9.49
CA THR A 31 16.40 4.74 -10.31
C THR A 31 16.85 3.46 -11.01
N VAL A 32 16.89 2.33 -10.30
CA VAL A 32 17.29 1.04 -10.86
C VAL A 32 16.29 0.55 -11.92
N PHE A 33 14.98 0.71 -11.66
CA PHE A 33 13.97 0.35 -12.65
C PHE A 33 14.06 1.24 -13.90
N LEU A 34 14.11 2.56 -13.75
CA LEU A 34 14.19 3.51 -14.87
C LEU A 34 15.48 3.37 -15.68
N ALA A 35 16.57 2.94 -15.06
CA ALA A 35 17.82 2.59 -15.75
C ALA A 35 17.74 1.29 -16.57
N GLY A 36 16.64 0.54 -16.47
CA GLY A 36 16.46 -0.76 -17.13
C GLY A 36 17.23 -1.90 -16.46
N GLU A 37 17.72 -1.70 -15.23
CA GLU A 37 18.49 -2.69 -14.49
C GLU A 37 17.59 -3.68 -13.73
N ALA A 38 16.34 -3.30 -13.44
CA ALA A 38 15.32 -4.20 -12.89
C ALA A 38 14.17 -4.40 -13.89
N ALA A 39 13.79 -5.66 -14.13
CA ALA A 39 12.68 -6.00 -15.01
C ALA A 39 11.31 -5.78 -14.36
N MET A 40 11.23 -5.82 -13.02
CA MET A 40 10.01 -5.66 -12.23
C MET A 40 10.33 -4.88 -10.95
N MET A 41 9.36 -4.14 -10.43
CA MET A 41 9.43 -3.47 -9.14
C MET A 41 8.07 -3.54 -8.41
N PHE A 42 8.09 -3.44 -7.09
CA PHE A 42 6.89 -3.23 -6.27
C PHE A 42 6.86 -1.79 -5.79
N ASP A 43 5.83 -1.05 -6.17
CA ASP A 43 5.71 0.37 -5.82
C ASP A 43 4.25 0.82 -5.69
N SER A 44 4.08 2.03 -5.17
CA SER A 44 2.81 2.74 -5.09
C SER A 44 2.22 2.97 -6.48
N THR A 45 0.91 2.76 -6.58
CA THR A 45 0.15 3.06 -7.80
C THR A 45 0.12 4.55 -8.13
N ALA A 46 0.45 5.43 -7.18
CA ALA A 46 0.64 6.85 -7.42
C ALA A 46 1.91 7.16 -8.26
N GLY A 47 2.88 6.24 -8.28
CA GLY A 47 4.10 6.36 -9.08
C GLY A 47 3.93 5.99 -10.55
N THR A 48 2.82 5.31 -10.92
CA THR A 48 2.62 4.73 -12.26
C THR A 48 2.83 5.73 -13.39
N ARG A 49 2.29 6.96 -13.28
CA ARG A 49 2.50 8.01 -14.30
C ARG A 49 3.97 8.40 -14.40
N GLY A 50 4.61 8.68 -13.27
CA GLY A 50 6.01 9.10 -13.23
C GLY A 50 6.95 8.05 -13.78
N LEU A 51 6.71 6.78 -13.48
CA LEU A 51 7.48 5.66 -14.01
C LEU A 51 7.29 5.50 -15.53
N GLN A 52 6.05 5.63 -16.03
CA GLN A 52 5.78 5.58 -17.46
C GLN A 52 6.42 6.74 -18.24
N ASP A 53 6.32 7.96 -17.71
CA ASP A 53 6.88 9.15 -18.37
C ASP A 53 8.41 9.18 -18.30
N GLY A 54 9.00 8.57 -17.27
CA GLY A 54 10.44 8.54 -17.04
C GLY A 54 11.18 7.38 -17.72
N ALA A 55 10.49 6.28 -18.05
CA ALA A 55 11.12 5.10 -18.64
C ALA A 55 11.39 5.27 -20.14
N GLU A 56 12.54 4.79 -20.60
CA GLU A 56 12.86 4.70 -22.04
C GLU A 56 12.32 3.40 -22.69
N PHE A 57 11.47 2.67 -21.97
CA PHE A 57 10.87 1.40 -22.37
C PHE A 57 9.38 1.37 -21.99
N GLU A 58 8.63 0.42 -22.55
CA GLU A 58 7.22 0.24 -22.22
C GLU A 58 7.06 -0.32 -20.80
N VAL A 59 6.37 0.42 -19.95
CA VAL A 59 6.03 0.00 -18.58
C VAL A 59 4.63 -0.60 -18.56
N GLY A 60 4.49 -1.79 -17.98
CA GLY A 60 3.20 -2.44 -17.72
C GLY A 60 2.93 -2.58 -16.22
N THR A 61 1.66 -2.72 -15.83
CA THR A 61 1.27 -3.05 -14.45
C THR A 61 0.59 -4.42 -14.36
N MET A 62 0.79 -5.10 -13.23
CA MET A 62 0.13 -6.37 -12.92
C MET A 62 -0.29 -6.43 -11.45
N PHE A 63 -1.16 -7.38 -11.10
CA PHE A 63 -1.50 -7.62 -9.70
C PHE A 63 -0.26 -8.06 -8.92
N ILE A 64 -0.09 -7.56 -7.69
CA ILE A 64 0.94 -8.06 -6.78
C ILE A 64 0.86 -9.60 -6.67
N PRO A 65 1.96 -10.36 -6.78
CA PRO A 65 1.93 -11.81 -6.59
C PRO A 65 1.51 -12.15 -5.16
N TYR A 66 1.03 -13.38 -4.98
CA TYR A 66 0.71 -13.95 -3.67
C TYR A 66 1.30 -15.35 -3.58
N ALA A 67 1.54 -15.84 -2.37
CA ALA A 67 2.12 -17.15 -2.17
C ALA A 67 1.15 -18.27 -2.61
N ASP A 68 1.67 -19.27 -3.31
CA ASP A 68 0.89 -20.46 -3.72
C ASP A 68 0.25 -21.17 -2.52
N SER A 69 0.93 -21.13 -1.37
CA SER A 69 0.45 -21.69 -0.11
C SER A 69 -0.85 -21.05 0.40
N ALA A 70 -1.15 -19.82 -0.04
CA ALA A 70 -2.39 -19.13 0.33
C ALA A 70 -3.62 -19.74 -0.36
N GLY A 71 -3.43 -20.56 -1.40
CA GLY A 71 -4.49 -21.16 -2.21
C GLY A 71 -5.16 -20.16 -3.14
N ASP A 72 -5.80 -19.14 -2.56
CA ASP A 72 -6.51 -18.10 -3.29
C ASP A 72 -6.04 -16.69 -2.89
N ARG A 73 -6.17 -15.76 -3.83
CA ARG A 73 -5.96 -14.34 -3.56
C ARG A 73 -7.00 -13.82 -2.57
N ASN A 74 -6.53 -13.15 -1.51
CA ASN A 74 -7.38 -12.44 -0.55
C ASN A 74 -7.60 -10.97 -0.90
N GLY A 75 -6.64 -10.31 -1.56
CA GLY A 75 -6.75 -8.92 -1.98
C GLY A 75 -5.55 -8.08 -1.58
N VAL A 76 -5.77 -6.77 -1.47
CA VAL A 76 -4.75 -5.77 -1.12
C VAL A 76 -5.28 -4.82 -0.05
N VAL A 77 -4.37 -4.17 0.67
CA VAL A 77 -4.69 -3.10 1.62
C VAL A 77 -4.43 -1.74 0.95
N ILE A 78 -5.29 -0.76 1.24
CA ILE A 78 -5.07 0.61 0.75
C ILE A 78 -3.94 1.31 1.53
N GLY A 79 -3.24 2.21 0.83
CA GLY A 79 -2.28 3.15 1.43
C GLY A 79 -2.75 4.59 1.32
N GLY A 80 -1.80 5.53 1.35
CA GLY A 80 -2.07 6.96 1.18
C GLY A 80 -2.47 7.66 2.47
N ALA A 81 -3.34 8.67 2.35
CA ALA A 81 -3.78 9.52 3.44
C ALA A 81 -5.32 9.70 3.40
N ALA A 82 -5.86 10.20 4.50
CA ALA A 82 -7.27 10.56 4.62
C ALA A 82 -7.41 12.00 5.11
N LEU A 83 -8.52 12.65 4.75
CA LEU A 83 -8.92 13.94 5.32
C LEU A 83 -9.65 13.69 6.64
N TRP A 84 -9.15 14.30 7.72
CA TRP A 84 -9.77 14.28 9.04
C TRP A 84 -10.22 15.68 9.41
N LEU A 85 -11.46 15.81 9.88
CA LEU A 85 -11.96 17.03 10.50
C LEU A 85 -11.67 16.96 12.01
N ILE A 86 -10.91 17.93 12.50
CA ILE A 86 -10.63 18.11 13.93
C ILE A 86 -11.53 19.24 14.41
N ASP A 87 -12.23 19.03 15.52
CA ASP A 87 -13.07 20.07 16.11
C ASP A 87 -12.21 21.27 16.52
N SER A 88 -12.44 22.42 15.87
CA SER A 88 -11.73 23.66 16.17
C SER A 88 -12.34 24.42 17.35
N GLY A 89 -13.53 24.03 17.83
CA GLY A 89 -14.34 24.80 18.76
C GLY A 89 -15.04 26.02 18.14
N ASP A 90 -14.86 26.27 16.84
CA ASP A 90 -15.53 27.34 16.09
C ASP A 90 -16.44 26.76 15.00
N GLU A 91 -17.74 27.02 15.12
CA GLU A 91 -18.76 26.44 14.24
C GLU A 91 -18.55 26.85 12.77
N ALA A 92 -18.14 28.10 12.51
CA ALA A 92 -17.90 28.57 11.16
C ALA A 92 -16.74 27.82 10.49
N THR A 93 -15.65 27.61 11.23
CA THR A 93 -14.47 26.85 10.78
C THR A 93 -14.81 25.39 10.53
N ASN A 94 -15.49 24.73 11.46
CA ASN A 94 -15.93 23.35 11.31
C ASN A 94 -16.84 23.18 10.09
N ASN A 95 -17.78 24.10 9.88
CA ASN A 95 -18.66 24.10 8.71
C ASN A 95 -17.88 24.28 7.41
N ALA A 96 -16.91 25.20 7.36
CA ALA A 96 -16.05 25.41 6.19
C ALA A 96 -15.21 24.17 5.86
N ALA A 97 -14.59 23.54 6.87
CA ALA A 97 -13.85 22.28 6.71
C ALA A 97 -14.75 21.16 6.15
N TRP A 98 -15.98 21.05 6.64
CA TRP A 98 -16.95 20.09 6.11
C TRP A 98 -17.35 20.38 4.66
N GLN A 99 -17.58 21.65 4.29
CA GLN A 99 -17.84 21.99 2.89
C GLN A 99 -16.67 21.61 1.98
N PHE A 100 -15.44 21.85 2.43
CA PHE A 100 -14.24 21.47 1.67
C PHE A 100 -14.14 19.95 1.48
N MET A 101 -14.35 19.15 2.54
CA MET A 101 -14.34 17.68 2.43
C MET A 101 -15.40 17.18 1.44
N LYS A 102 -16.60 17.78 1.45
CA LYS A 102 -17.66 17.44 0.48
C LYS A 102 -17.25 17.81 -0.94
N PHE A 103 -16.70 19.01 -1.15
CA PHE A 103 -16.19 19.44 -2.45
C PHE A 103 -15.16 18.45 -2.99
N MET A 104 -14.16 18.07 -2.18
CA MET A 104 -13.15 17.08 -2.58
C MET A 104 -13.77 15.72 -2.95
N ALA A 105 -14.92 15.36 -2.37
CA ALA A 105 -15.64 14.13 -2.67
C ALA A 105 -16.68 14.27 -3.80
N GLU A 106 -16.80 15.42 -4.46
CA GLU A 106 -17.63 15.58 -5.66
C GLU A 106 -17.07 14.77 -6.82
N GLU A 107 -17.95 14.28 -7.70
CA GLU A 107 -17.56 13.49 -8.88
C GLU A 107 -16.47 14.18 -9.70
N ALA A 108 -16.66 15.45 -10.05
CA ALA A 108 -15.67 16.20 -10.84
C ALA A 108 -14.29 16.29 -10.18
N GLN A 109 -14.25 16.42 -8.84
CA GLN A 109 -12.97 16.45 -8.11
C GLN A 109 -12.33 15.08 -8.05
N GLN A 110 -13.12 14.01 -7.90
CA GLN A 110 -12.62 12.63 -7.90
C GLN A 110 -12.10 12.20 -9.28
N VAL A 111 -12.77 12.60 -10.37
CA VAL A 111 -12.28 12.40 -11.75
C VAL A 111 -10.95 13.14 -11.95
N THR A 112 -10.90 14.41 -11.58
CA THR A 112 -9.67 15.24 -11.69
C THR A 112 -8.53 14.65 -10.86
N TRP A 113 -8.81 14.25 -9.61
CA TRP A 113 -7.82 13.67 -8.71
C TRP A 113 -7.26 12.37 -9.27
N HIS A 114 -8.12 11.44 -9.69
CA HIS A 114 -7.69 10.15 -10.21
C HIS A 114 -6.85 10.30 -11.49
N THR A 115 -7.36 11.04 -12.47
CA THR A 115 -6.70 11.21 -13.77
C THR A 115 -5.38 11.98 -13.66
N GLY A 116 -5.31 12.94 -12.72
CA GLY A 116 -4.11 13.74 -12.47
C GLY A 116 -3.03 13.07 -11.62
N THR A 117 -3.38 12.11 -10.75
CA THR A 117 -2.45 11.56 -9.74
C THR A 117 -2.28 10.06 -9.76
N GLY A 118 -3.21 9.31 -10.37
CA GLY A 118 -3.26 7.84 -10.30
C GLY A 118 -3.86 7.27 -9.01
N TYR A 119 -4.15 8.08 -7.99
CA TYR A 119 -4.85 7.61 -6.80
C TYR A 119 -6.28 7.17 -7.12
N PHE A 120 -6.78 6.19 -6.38
CA PHE A 120 -8.14 5.70 -6.54
C PHE A 120 -9.18 6.81 -6.32
N PRO A 121 -10.23 6.90 -7.15
CA PRO A 121 -11.43 7.61 -6.77
C PRO A 121 -12.06 6.93 -5.55
N VAL A 122 -12.50 7.69 -4.55
CA VAL A 122 -13.18 7.15 -3.36
C VAL A 122 -14.68 6.91 -3.56
N ARG A 123 -15.15 7.08 -4.80
CA ARG A 123 -16.54 6.93 -5.22
C ARG A 123 -16.68 5.76 -6.18
N THR A 124 -17.60 4.85 -5.87
CA THR A 124 -17.90 3.70 -6.74
C THR A 124 -18.97 4.02 -7.78
N ASP A 125 -19.79 5.06 -7.56
CA ASP A 125 -20.89 5.45 -8.44
C ASP A 125 -20.44 6.19 -9.72
N ILE A 126 -19.15 6.51 -9.84
CA ILE A 126 -18.58 7.23 -10.98
C ILE A 126 -17.91 6.29 -11.99
N SER A 127 -17.97 4.98 -11.81
CA SER A 127 -17.37 4.00 -12.73
C SER A 127 -17.91 4.07 -14.17
N GLY A 128 -19.13 4.60 -14.35
CA GLY A 128 -19.73 4.87 -15.66
C GLY A 128 -19.43 6.25 -16.24
N ASN A 129 -18.60 7.08 -15.60
CA ASN A 129 -18.26 8.41 -16.09
C ASN A 129 -17.43 8.30 -17.39
N ALA A 130 -17.84 9.03 -18.43
CA ALA A 130 -17.25 8.92 -19.76
C ALA A 130 -15.77 9.35 -19.82
N ASP A 131 -15.38 10.34 -19.02
CA ASP A 131 -14.00 10.82 -18.97
C ASP A 131 -13.10 9.77 -18.30
N LEU A 132 -13.58 9.09 -17.25
CA LEU A 132 -12.86 7.98 -16.61
C LEU A 132 -12.73 6.78 -17.54
N THR A 133 -13.80 6.39 -18.22
CA THR A 133 -13.76 5.28 -19.18
C THR A 133 -12.75 5.55 -20.28
N THR A 134 -12.79 6.75 -20.88
CA THR A 134 -11.82 7.16 -21.92
C THR A 134 -10.40 7.14 -21.37
N PHE A 135 -10.19 7.70 -20.17
CA PHE A 135 -8.89 7.70 -19.52
C PHE A 135 -8.36 6.29 -19.29
N TRP A 136 -9.19 5.35 -18.82
CA TRP A 136 -8.79 3.96 -18.58
C TRP A 136 -8.49 3.18 -19.85
N GLU A 137 -9.22 3.44 -20.94
CA GLU A 137 -8.94 2.87 -22.26
C GLU A 137 -7.59 3.35 -22.80
N GLU A 138 -7.28 4.64 -22.64
CA GLU A 138 -6.01 5.23 -23.08
C GLU A 138 -4.83 4.93 -22.12
N ASN A 139 -5.12 4.66 -20.85
CA ASN A 139 -4.13 4.46 -19.79
C ASN A 139 -4.42 3.16 -19.02
N PRO A 140 -4.28 1.98 -19.67
CA PRO A 140 -4.68 0.70 -19.09
C PRO A 140 -3.92 0.33 -17.81
N ASN A 141 -2.72 0.88 -17.61
CA ASN A 141 -1.93 0.64 -16.41
C ASN A 141 -2.58 1.13 -15.10
N PHE A 142 -3.49 2.11 -15.16
CA PHE A 142 -4.22 2.60 -13.99
C PHE A 142 -5.38 1.67 -13.59
N VAL A 143 -5.84 0.82 -14.51
CA VAL A 143 -6.98 -0.07 -14.30
C VAL A 143 -6.59 -1.29 -13.47
N THR A 144 -5.36 -1.77 -13.63
CA THR A 144 -4.82 -2.93 -12.86
C THR A 144 -5.02 -2.77 -11.36
N ALA A 145 -4.68 -1.60 -10.82
CA ALA A 145 -4.81 -1.31 -9.40
C ALA A 145 -6.29 -1.31 -8.95
N ILE A 146 -7.18 -0.73 -9.77
CA ILE A 146 -8.62 -0.68 -9.50
C ILE A 146 -9.18 -2.11 -9.46
N ASN A 147 -8.90 -2.91 -10.49
CA ASN A 147 -9.34 -4.29 -10.57
C ASN A 147 -8.82 -5.12 -9.39
N GLN A 148 -7.56 -4.87 -8.96
CA GLN A 148 -7.00 -5.57 -7.82
C GLN A 148 -7.72 -5.20 -6.51
N LEU A 149 -7.99 -3.91 -6.31
CA LEU A 149 -8.72 -3.43 -5.14
C LEU A 149 -10.15 -3.99 -5.11
N GLU A 150 -10.87 -3.97 -6.24
CA GLU A 150 -12.23 -4.52 -6.36
C GLU A 150 -12.29 -6.03 -6.08
N SER A 151 -11.22 -6.76 -6.41
CA SER A 151 -11.13 -8.21 -6.12
C SER A 151 -10.86 -8.55 -4.65
N THR A 152 -10.71 -7.55 -3.78
CA THR A 152 -10.34 -7.74 -2.37
C THR A 152 -11.50 -8.30 -1.53
N LYS A 153 -11.24 -9.42 -0.85
CA LYS A 153 -12.18 -10.09 0.06
C LYS A 153 -12.15 -9.42 1.44
N THR A 154 -13.04 -8.47 1.66
CA THR A 154 -13.15 -7.72 2.93
C THR A 154 -13.75 -8.55 4.08
N THR A 155 -14.28 -9.73 3.79
CA THR A 155 -14.81 -10.70 4.75
C THR A 155 -14.18 -12.07 4.53
N LEU A 156 -13.99 -12.82 5.62
CA LEU A 156 -13.58 -14.23 5.59
C LEU A 156 -14.78 -15.16 5.31
N ASP A 157 -14.53 -16.44 5.06
CA ASP A 157 -15.56 -17.45 4.76
C ASP A 157 -16.58 -17.64 5.89
N ASP A 158 -16.19 -17.35 7.13
CA ASP A 158 -17.07 -17.38 8.31
C ASP A 158 -17.91 -16.10 8.49
N GLY A 159 -17.78 -15.14 7.57
CA GLY A 159 -18.47 -13.85 7.58
C GLY A 159 -17.83 -12.79 8.47
N SER A 160 -16.72 -13.10 9.16
CA SER A 160 -16.01 -12.11 9.97
C SER A 160 -15.20 -11.12 9.11
N PRO A 161 -14.88 -9.91 9.61
CA PRO A 161 -14.07 -8.95 8.87
C PRO A 161 -12.65 -9.48 8.60
N ASN A 162 -12.18 -9.34 7.36
CA ASN A 162 -10.82 -9.67 6.99
C ASN A 162 -9.87 -8.50 7.33
N TYR A 163 -9.39 -8.45 8.57
CA TYR A 163 -8.51 -7.36 9.04
C TYR A 163 -7.18 -7.25 8.29
N ALA A 164 -6.74 -8.30 7.58
CA ALA A 164 -5.50 -8.25 6.81
C ALA A 164 -5.58 -7.29 5.60
N VAL A 165 -6.79 -7.07 5.06
CA VAL A 165 -7.01 -6.21 3.88
C VAL A 165 -7.78 -4.92 4.20
N LEU A 166 -8.47 -4.87 5.35
CA LEU A 166 -9.21 -3.68 5.79
C LEU A 166 -8.32 -2.54 6.31
N GLY A 167 -7.02 -2.80 6.48
CA GLY A 167 -6.06 -1.82 6.99
C GLY A 167 -5.74 -1.99 8.48
N GLY A 168 -4.52 -1.58 8.84
CA GLY A 168 -4.06 -1.62 10.22
C GLY A 168 -4.61 -0.45 11.03
N ARG A 169 -5.48 -0.73 12.01
CA ARG A 169 -5.85 0.24 13.05
C ARG A 169 -4.98 0.01 14.28
N SER A 170 -3.77 0.56 14.27
CA SER A 170 -2.88 0.51 15.43
C SER A 170 -2.38 1.91 15.81
N GLY A 171 -2.41 2.21 17.11
CA GLY A 171 -1.95 3.50 17.63
C GLY A 171 -0.50 3.81 17.24
N PRO A 172 0.46 2.96 17.63
CA PRO A 172 1.87 3.13 17.29
C PRO A 172 2.22 2.54 15.92
N SER A 173 1.35 2.69 14.91
CA SER A 173 1.58 2.14 13.54
C SER A 173 2.97 2.48 12.97
N PRO A 174 3.48 3.72 13.07
CA PRO A 174 4.83 4.03 12.57
C PRO A 174 5.94 3.24 13.26
N ALA A 175 5.84 3.03 14.57
CA ALA A 175 6.81 2.24 15.33
C ALA A 175 6.74 0.76 14.93
N ILE A 176 5.54 0.19 14.84
CA ILE A 176 5.34 -1.21 14.40
C ILE A 176 5.89 -1.42 12.99
N ARG A 177 5.61 -0.50 12.05
CA ARG A 177 6.15 -0.59 10.68
C ARG A 177 7.68 -0.57 10.67
N ARG A 178 8.30 0.29 11.48
CA ARG A 178 9.76 0.34 11.62
C ARG A 178 10.32 -0.99 12.13
N LEU A 179 9.68 -1.62 13.11
CA LEU A 179 10.10 -2.93 13.64
C LEU A 179 10.07 -4.04 12.57
N ILE A 180 9.09 -4.01 11.67
CA ILE A 180 9.02 -4.94 10.53
C ILE A 180 10.17 -4.70 9.55
N VAL A 181 10.51 -3.44 9.27
CA VAL A 181 11.65 -3.09 8.41
C VAL A 181 12.98 -3.51 9.07
N GLU A 182 13.14 -3.28 10.37
CA GLU A 182 14.31 -3.72 11.14
C GLU A 182 14.45 -5.25 11.12
N ALA A 183 13.36 -6.00 11.26
CA ALA A 183 13.39 -7.45 11.13
C ALA A 183 13.87 -7.90 9.74
N TYR A 184 13.44 -7.22 8.68
CA TYR A 184 13.86 -7.53 7.32
C TYR A 184 15.37 -7.30 7.14
N SER A 185 15.89 -6.18 7.64
CA SER A 185 17.33 -5.90 7.68
C SER A 185 18.10 -6.95 8.48
N SER A 186 17.61 -7.40 9.64
CA SER A 186 18.33 -8.42 10.42
C SER A 186 18.39 -9.79 9.75
N VAL A 187 17.43 -10.13 8.88
CA VAL A 187 17.54 -11.34 8.05
C VAL A 187 18.64 -11.19 7.00
N LEU A 188 18.71 -10.03 6.34
CA LEU A 188 19.67 -9.77 5.25
C LEU A 188 21.10 -9.52 5.74
N ASP A 189 21.25 -8.70 6.77
CA ASP A 189 22.53 -8.11 7.18
C ASP A 189 23.13 -8.84 8.39
N ASP A 190 22.29 -9.36 9.30
CA ASP A 190 22.73 -9.99 10.55
C ASP A 190 22.66 -11.52 10.51
N GLY A 191 22.14 -12.11 9.42
CA GLY A 191 22.04 -13.56 9.23
C GLY A 191 21.01 -14.26 10.11
N MET A 192 20.02 -13.54 10.62
CA MET A 192 18.92 -14.13 11.39
C MET A 192 17.98 -14.93 10.48
N THR A 193 17.33 -15.97 11.02
CA THR A 193 16.20 -16.57 10.31
C THR A 193 14.99 -15.62 10.30
N ALA A 194 14.14 -15.72 9.28
CA ALA A 194 12.91 -14.93 9.22
C ALA A 194 12.00 -15.15 10.44
N GLN A 195 11.95 -16.39 10.97
CA GLN A 195 11.18 -16.71 12.17
C GLN A 195 11.72 -15.94 13.40
N GLU A 196 13.03 -16.00 13.67
CA GLU A 196 13.63 -15.31 14.81
C GLU A 196 13.45 -13.78 14.72
N ALA A 197 13.66 -13.21 13.53
CA ALA A 197 13.52 -11.77 13.32
C ALA A 197 12.07 -11.30 13.52
N LEU A 198 11.10 -12.05 13.01
CA LEU A 198 9.67 -11.75 13.16
C LEU A 198 9.17 -11.96 14.59
N ASP A 199 9.70 -12.94 15.32
CA ASP A 199 9.35 -13.15 16.73
C ASP A 199 9.80 -11.97 17.60
N ILE A 200 11.02 -11.47 17.36
CA ILE A 200 11.54 -10.26 18.04
C ILE A 200 10.69 -9.02 17.68
N ALA A 201 10.35 -8.86 16.40
CA ALA A 201 9.49 -7.76 15.97
C ALA A 201 8.10 -7.84 16.60
N ALA A 202 7.53 -9.04 16.70
CA ALA A 202 6.23 -9.26 17.34
C ALA A 202 6.27 -8.94 18.84
N GLU A 203 7.31 -9.35 19.56
CA GLU A 203 7.50 -9.01 20.97
C GLU A 203 7.55 -7.49 21.19
N LYS A 204 8.39 -6.79 20.40
CA LYS A 204 8.51 -5.32 20.47
C LYS A 204 7.23 -4.62 20.07
N ALA A 205 6.54 -5.09 19.02
CA ALA A 205 5.27 -4.51 18.58
C ALA A 205 4.18 -4.67 19.64
N ASN A 206 4.13 -5.82 20.32
CA ASN A 206 3.20 -6.04 21.43
C ASN A 206 3.49 -5.09 22.60
N GLN A 207 4.76 -4.81 22.90
CA GLN A 207 5.14 -3.83 23.92
C GLN A 207 4.70 -2.41 23.53
N GLU A 208 4.97 -1.97 22.30
CA GLU A 208 4.51 -0.66 21.79
C GLU A 208 2.99 -0.51 21.88
N LEU A 209 2.24 -1.58 21.55
CA LEU A 209 0.78 -1.60 21.68
C LEU A 209 0.34 -1.51 23.14
N ALA A 210 1.00 -2.22 24.05
CA ALA A 210 0.70 -2.19 25.48
C ALA A 210 0.93 -0.78 26.05
N ASP A 211 2.07 -0.16 25.72
CA ASP A 211 2.42 1.18 26.18
C ASP A 211 1.47 2.24 25.62
N TYR A 212 1.13 2.15 24.32
CA TYR A 212 0.13 3.02 23.71
C TYR A 212 -1.22 2.90 24.43
N ASN A 213 -1.69 1.67 24.69
CA ASN A 213 -2.98 1.46 25.35
C ASN A 213 -2.98 1.96 26.80
N ALA A 214 -1.86 1.80 27.53
CA ALA A 214 -1.73 2.28 28.90
C ALA A 214 -1.84 3.81 29.02
N PHE A 215 -1.47 4.56 27.96
CA PHE A 215 -1.62 6.02 27.94
C PHE A 215 -3.09 6.50 27.94
N PHE A 216 -4.02 5.67 27.45
CA PHE A 216 -5.45 6.01 27.34
C PHE A 216 -6.33 5.40 28.45
N GLN A 217 -5.73 4.72 29.43
CA GLN A 217 -6.42 4.19 30.62
C GLN A 217 -6.33 5.19 31.78
#